data_AF-A0A7V8WH50-F1
#
_entry.id   AF-A0A7V8WH50-F1
#
_cell.length_a   1.000
_cell.length_b   1.000
_cell.length_c   1.000
_cell.angle_alpha   90.00
_cell.angle_beta   90.00
_cell.angle_gamma   90.00
#
_symmetry.space_group_name_H-M   'P 1'
#
loop_
_entity.id
_entity.type
_entity.pdbx_description
1 polymer ?
#
loop_
_entity_poly.entity_id
_entity_poly.type
_entity_poly.pdbx_seq_one_letter_code
_entity_poly.pdbx_strand_id
1 'polypeptide(L)'
;MTGHEFAQRLVDEGLDPAELPAKAALYDRAANVLADAGGASNAWWVPGRLELFGKHTDYAGGRTLVSAVPRGFVFVSSPRTDDNIVVTDAGNGEHVGLGQARLPLSGWRRYADVVARRLSRNFAGRSPGVTIAFASDLPRASGMSSSSALVVGIATALIERRQLSRTEVWRRDIRDLCDLAAYLACVENGSGFGHLAGDAGVGTHGGSEDHVAMLLGLPSHFSAYAFAPVRHIRDVRLPSEWRVVVASSGVSAEK
;
A
#
# COMPACT_ATOMS: atom_id res chain seq x y z
N MET A 1 -3.28 -21.19 1.29
CA MET A 1 -3.10 -20.37 2.50
C MET A 1 -4.47 -20.07 3.08
N THR A 2 -4.69 -20.36 4.34
CA THR A 2 -5.92 -20.05 5.09
C THR A 2 -5.81 -18.67 5.76
N GLY A 3 -6.94 -18.09 6.20
CA GLY A 3 -6.92 -16.84 6.99
C GLY A 3 -6.13 -16.96 8.29
N HIS A 4 -6.20 -18.10 8.96
CA HIS A 4 -5.41 -18.36 10.16
C HIS A 4 -3.91 -18.36 9.87
N GLU A 5 -3.45 -19.06 8.82
CA GLU A 5 -2.04 -19.07 8.41
C GLU A 5 -1.54 -17.66 8.04
N PHE A 6 -2.35 -16.88 7.32
CA PHE A 6 -2.01 -15.51 6.97
C PHE A 6 -1.86 -14.63 8.23
N ALA A 7 -2.83 -14.70 9.14
CA ALA A 7 -2.82 -13.91 10.36
C ALA A 7 -1.69 -14.33 11.32
N GLN A 8 -1.39 -15.62 11.42
CA GLN A 8 -0.27 -16.14 12.22
C GLN A 8 1.06 -15.57 11.72
N ARG A 9 1.27 -15.50 10.41
CA ARG A 9 2.48 -14.85 9.86
C ARG A 9 2.62 -13.40 10.28
N LEU A 10 1.52 -12.64 10.38
CA LEU A 10 1.58 -11.26 10.88
C LEU A 10 1.95 -11.21 12.37
N VAL A 11 1.47 -12.16 13.17
CA VAL A 11 1.83 -12.27 14.59
C VAL A 11 3.31 -12.64 14.75
N ASP A 12 3.81 -13.55 13.93
CA ASP A 12 5.24 -13.93 13.91
C ASP A 12 6.14 -12.73 13.54
N GLU A 13 5.62 -11.83 12.71
CA GLU A 13 6.25 -10.54 12.33
C GLU A 13 5.99 -9.41 13.35
N GLY A 14 5.39 -9.69 14.51
CA GLY A 14 5.27 -8.75 15.63
C GLY A 14 3.92 -8.03 15.76
N LEU A 15 2.88 -8.47 15.05
CA LEU A 15 1.50 -8.07 15.34
C LEU A 15 1.05 -8.67 16.69
N ASP A 16 0.24 -7.94 17.46
CA ASP A 16 -0.34 -8.45 18.70
C ASP A 16 -1.20 -9.71 18.41
N PRO A 17 -0.98 -10.85 19.10
CA PRO A 17 -1.80 -12.06 18.93
C PRO A 17 -3.31 -11.83 19.09
N ALA A 18 -3.73 -10.82 19.84
CA ALA A 18 -5.14 -10.45 20.01
C ALA A 18 -5.80 -10.00 18.69
N GLU A 19 -5.02 -9.53 17.70
CA GLU A 19 -5.51 -9.10 16.39
C GLU A 19 -5.76 -10.27 15.43
N LEU A 20 -5.23 -11.46 15.73
CA LEU A 20 -5.23 -12.62 14.82
C LEU A 20 -6.64 -12.95 14.27
N PRO A 21 -7.70 -13.08 15.10
CA PRO A 21 -9.03 -13.42 14.58
C PRO A 21 -9.56 -12.38 13.59
N ALA A 22 -9.30 -11.09 13.84
CA ALA A 22 -9.73 -10.01 12.96
C ALA A 22 -8.98 -10.04 11.62
N LYS A 23 -7.66 -10.30 11.63
CA LYS A 23 -6.86 -10.39 10.40
C LYS A 23 -7.22 -11.61 9.57
N ALA A 24 -7.49 -12.75 10.21
CA ALA A 24 -7.96 -13.95 9.53
C ALA A 24 -9.29 -13.69 8.81
N ALA A 25 -10.26 -13.05 9.49
CA ALA A 25 -11.55 -12.71 8.89
C ALA A 25 -11.45 -11.72 7.72
N LEU A 26 -10.53 -10.75 7.78
CA LEU A 26 -10.26 -9.84 6.66
C LEU A 26 -9.69 -10.61 5.47
N TYR A 27 -8.72 -11.50 5.70
CA TYR A 27 -8.14 -12.33 4.66
C TYR A 27 -9.22 -13.19 3.99
N ASP A 28 -10.02 -13.90 4.78
CA ASP A 28 -11.05 -14.80 4.25
C ASP A 28 -12.07 -14.03 3.42
N ARG A 29 -12.45 -12.82 3.84
CA ARG A 29 -13.33 -11.94 3.06
C ARG A 29 -12.74 -11.62 1.68
N ALA A 30 -11.47 -11.22 1.62
CA ALA A 30 -10.81 -10.90 0.36
C ALA A 30 -10.55 -12.15 -0.51
N ALA A 31 -10.16 -13.27 0.11
CA ALA A 31 -9.89 -14.53 -0.57
C ALA A 31 -11.17 -15.14 -1.17
N ASN A 32 -12.32 -15.04 -0.49
CA ASN A 32 -13.61 -15.55 -0.96
C ASN A 32 -14.06 -14.88 -2.27
N VAL A 33 -13.71 -13.60 -2.49
CA VAL A 33 -13.96 -12.91 -3.77
C VAL A 33 -13.22 -13.59 -4.94
N LEU A 34 -12.11 -14.27 -4.66
CA LEU A 34 -11.26 -14.92 -5.65
C LEU A 34 -11.38 -16.45 -5.63
N ALA A 35 -12.36 -17.03 -4.93
CA ALA A 35 -12.50 -18.48 -4.79
C ALA A 35 -12.57 -19.21 -6.15
N ASP A 36 -13.25 -18.59 -7.12
CA ASP A 36 -13.42 -19.14 -8.48
C ASP A 36 -12.25 -18.80 -9.42
N ALA A 37 -11.25 -18.02 -8.98
CA ALA A 37 -10.18 -17.53 -9.84
C ALA A 37 -9.13 -18.60 -10.22
N GLY A 38 -9.26 -19.84 -9.74
CA GLY A 38 -8.55 -21.04 -10.23
C GLY A 38 -7.01 -21.06 -10.13
N GLY A 39 -6.38 -20.03 -9.58
CA GLY A 39 -4.93 -19.85 -9.51
C GLY A 39 -4.38 -19.75 -8.08
N ALA A 40 -3.08 -20.03 -7.91
CA ALA A 40 -2.41 -19.91 -6.62
C ALA A 40 -2.46 -18.46 -6.11
N SER A 41 -3.09 -18.24 -4.95
CA SER A 41 -3.26 -16.91 -4.37
C SER A 41 -2.04 -16.46 -3.56
N ASN A 42 -1.70 -15.18 -3.69
CA ASN A 42 -0.70 -14.48 -2.87
C ASN A 42 -1.44 -13.42 -2.07
N ALA A 43 -0.97 -13.16 -0.86
CA ALA A 43 -1.56 -12.12 -0.03
C ALA A 43 -0.52 -11.26 0.68
N TRP A 44 -0.89 -10.01 0.92
CA TRP A 44 -0.07 -9.00 1.56
C TRP A 44 -0.89 -8.21 2.58
N TRP A 45 -0.23 -7.77 3.64
CA TRP A 45 -0.76 -6.82 4.60
C TRP A 45 -0.10 -5.47 4.38
N VAL A 46 -0.91 -4.41 4.31
CA VAL A 46 -0.43 -3.03 4.27
C VAL A 46 -1.04 -2.28 5.46
N PRO A 47 -0.24 -1.93 6.48
CA PRO A 47 -0.75 -1.22 7.63
C PRO A 47 -1.15 0.21 7.25
N GLY A 48 -1.99 0.84 8.05
CA GLY A 48 -2.06 2.29 8.12
C GLY A 48 -0.85 2.84 8.85
N ARG A 49 -0.84 4.15 9.09
CA ARG A 49 0.28 4.79 9.78
C ARG A 49 -0.15 5.91 10.71
N LEU A 50 0.71 6.18 11.69
CA LEU A 50 0.70 7.36 12.52
C LEU A 50 1.94 8.20 12.25
N GLU A 51 1.75 9.51 12.34
CA GLU A 51 2.81 10.48 12.36
C GLU A 51 2.81 11.14 13.74
N LEU A 52 3.92 11.04 14.46
CA LEU A 52 4.08 11.63 15.78
C LEU A 52 4.65 13.06 15.68
N PHE A 53 5.60 13.28 14.78
CA PHE A 53 6.19 14.59 14.50
C PHE A 53 6.53 14.74 13.02
N GLY A 54 6.58 15.99 12.54
CA GLY A 54 7.02 16.32 11.18
C GLY A 54 5.91 16.65 10.19
N LYS A 55 4.69 16.97 10.66
CA LYS A 55 3.55 17.42 9.84
C LYS A 55 3.98 18.37 8.73
N HIS A 56 3.60 18.04 7.50
CA HIS A 56 3.80 18.91 6.32
C HIS A 56 5.27 19.23 6.00
N THR A 57 6.21 18.37 6.41
CA THR A 57 7.64 18.60 6.13
C THR A 57 8.22 17.65 5.09
N ASP A 58 7.63 16.49 4.86
CA ASP A 58 8.19 15.42 4.01
C ASP A 58 8.35 15.84 2.54
N TYR A 59 7.33 16.46 1.95
CA TYR A 59 7.38 16.97 0.57
C TYR A 59 8.38 18.13 0.37
N ALA A 60 8.78 18.78 1.46
CA ALA A 60 9.75 19.88 1.45
C ALA A 60 11.17 19.44 1.86
N GLY A 61 11.42 18.13 1.96
CA GLY A 61 12.73 17.58 2.34
C GLY A 61 13.02 17.60 3.84
N GLY A 62 11.98 17.66 4.66
CA GLY A 62 12.05 17.67 6.12
C GLY A 62 12.33 16.31 6.73
N ARG A 63 12.03 16.21 8.04
CA ARG A 63 12.22 15.00 8.84
C ARG A 63 10.95 14.69 9.62
N THR A 64 10.61 13.42 9.72
CA THR A 64 9.39 12.98 10.37
C THR A 64 9.68 11.78 11.27
N LEU A 65 8.80 11.58 12.25
CA LEU A 65 8.82 10.44 13.16
C LEU A 65 7.49 9.69 13.01
N VAL A 66 7.55 8.49 12.43
CA VAL A 66 6.37 7.74 11.98
C VAL A 66 6.35 6.32 12.50
N SER A 67 5.18 5.70 12.51
CA SER A 67 4.99 4.28 12.83
C SER A 67 3.86 3.70 12.01
N ALA A 68 3.98 2.43 11.62
CA ALA A 68 2.84 1.64 11.17
C ALA A 68 1.85 1.40 12.33
N VAL A 69 0.56 1.19 12.01
CA VAL A 69 -0.46 0.76 12.99
C VAL A 69 -0.96 -0.65 12.69
N PRO A 70 -1.49 -1.38 13.68
CA PRO A 70 -2.00 -2.74 13.48
C PRO A 70 -3.26 -2.80 12.59
N ARG A 71 -3.92 -1.68 12.30
CA ARG A 71 -5.06 -1.60 11.35
C ARG A 71 -4.54 -1.31 9.95
N GLY A 72 -5.17 -1.86 8.92
CA GLY A 72 -4.64 -1.78 7.56
C GLY A 72 -5.57 -2.37 6.51
N PHE A 73 -4.94 -2.86 5.45
CA PHE A 73 -5.57 -3.55 4.35
C PHE A 73 -4.92 -4.91 4.15
N VAL A 74 -5.73 -5.93 3.90
CA VAL A 74 -5.27 -7.15 3.25
C VAL A 74 -5.52 -7.04 1.76
N PHE A 75 -4.55 -7.47 0.96
CA PHE A 75 -4.69 -7.65 -0.47
C PHE A 75 -4.45 -9.11 -0.79
N VAL A 76 -5.36 -9.73 -1.53
CA VAL A 76 -5.20 -11.07 -2.08
C VAL A 76 -5.20 -10.94 -3.60
N SER A 77 -4.31 -11.65 -4.29
CA SER A 77 -4.28 -11.66 -5.75
C SER A 77 -4.28 -13.07 -6.30
N SER A 78 -4.73 -13.22 -7.55
CA SER A 78 -4.62 -14.44 -8.35
C SER A 78 -4.16 -14.07 -9.77
N PRO A 79 -3.31 -14.88 -10.43
CA PRO A 79 -2.97 -14.66 -11.84
C PRO A 79 -4.20 -14.87 -12.74
N ARG A 80 -4.20 -14.23 -13.91
CA ARG A 80 -5.19 -14.44 -14.97
C ARG A 80 -4.50 -14.93 -16.24
N THR A 81 -5.29 -15.51 -17.14
CA THR A 81 -4.84 -15.99 -18.46
C THR A 81 -4.91 -14.91 -19.55
N ASP A 82 -5.75 -13.89 -19.36
CA ASP A 82 -5.78 -12.68 -20.19
C ASP A 82 -4.74 -11.65 -19.70
N ASP A 83 -4.71 -10.45 -20.27
CA ASP A 83 -3.82 -9.34 -19.87
C ASP A 83 -4.49 -8.30 -18.96
N ASN A 84 -5.75 -8.54 -18.60
CA ASN A 84 -6.58 -7.61 -17.83
C ASN A 84 -6.13 -7.54 -16.37
N ILE A 85 -6.18 -6.35 -15.78
CA ILE A 85 -6.09 -6.19 -14.32
C ILE A 85 -7.50 -5.94 -13.80
N VAL A 86 -7.92 -6.65 -12.76
CA VAL A 86 -9.20 -6.40 -12.09
C VAL A 86 -8.93 -6.21 -10.61
N VAL A 87 -9.46 -5.15 -10.02
CA VAL A 87 -9.37 -4.89 -8.58
C VAL A 87 -10.78 -4.86 -8.00
N THR A 88 -11.00 -5.51 -6.86
CA THR A 88 -12.31 -5.62 -6.20
C THR A 88 -12.21 -5.22 -4.71
N ASP A 89 -13.12 -4.38 -4.25
CA ASP A 89 -13.36 -4.12 -2.83
C ASP A 89 -14.26 -5.23 -2.26
N ALA A 90 -13.71 -6.07 -1.39
CA ALA A 90 -14.45 -7.19 -0.80
C ALA A 90 -15.50 -6.76 0.25
N GLY A 91 -15.49 -5.49 0.68
CA GLY A 91 -16.46 -4.95 1.61
C GLY A 91 -17.82 -4.69 0.99
N ASN A 92 -17.87 -4.35 -0.30
CA ASN A 92 -19.12 -4.03 -1.01
C ASN A 92 -19.28 -4.72 -2.38
N GLY A 93 -18.25 -5.46 -2.84
CA GLY A 93 -18.26 -6.16 -4.13
C GLY A 93 -18.03 -5.27 -5.35
N GLU A 94 -17.81 -3.97 -5.17
CA GLU A 94 -17.45 -3.08 -6.27
C GLU A 94 -16.11 -3.49 -6.88
N HIS A 95 -16.02 -3.47 -8.21
CA HIS A 95 -14.79 -3.82 -8.92
C HIS A 95 -14.50 -2.87 -10.08
N VAL A 96 -13.25 -2.88 -10.54
CA VAL A 96 -12.79 -2.11 -11.69
C VAL A 96 -11.79 -2.92 -12.49
N GLY A 97 -12.02 -3.05 -13.80
CA GLY A 97 -11.02 -3.53 -14.76
C GLY A 97 -10.10 -2.40 -15.23
N LEU A 98 -8.80 -2.58 -15.31
CA LEU A 98 -7.84 -1.54 -15.70
C LEU A 98 -7.25 -1.87 -17.07
N GLY A 99 -6.98 -0.85 -17.89
CA GLY A 99 -6.38 -1.04 -19.23
C GLY A 99 -7.27 -0.70 -20.43
N GLN A 100 -8.49 -0.17 -20.23
CA GLN A 100 -9.32 0.39 -21.31
C GLN A 100 -9.57 1.87 -21.09
N ALA A 101 -9.69 2.64 -22.17
CA ALA A 101 -10.03 4.06 -22.14
C ALA A 101 -11.35 4.25 -21.38
N ARG A 102 -11.27 4.75 -20.15
CA ARG A 102 -12.42 4.98 -19.28
C ARG A 102 -12.53 6.45 -18.92
N LEU A 103 -13.78 6.87 -18.72
CA LEU A 103 -14.13 8.13 -18.07
C LEU A 103 -13.33 8.30 -16.77
N PRO A 104 -13.07 9.54 -16.31
CA PRO A 104 -12.29 9.77 -15.10
C PRO A 104 -12.89 9.00 -13.91
N LEU A 105 -12.12 8.05 -13.39
CA LEU A 105 -12.52 7.23 -12.24
C LEU A 105 -12.51 8.07 -10.95
N SER A 106 -13.31 7.67 -9.97
CA SER A 106 -13.44 8.33 -8.67
C SER A 106 -13.31 7.32 -7.52
N GLY A 107 -13.09 7.84 -6.30
CA GLY A 107 -12.87 7.02 -5.11
C GLY A 107 -11.64 6.12 -5.24
N TRP A 108 -11.69 4.93 -4.63
CA TRP A 108 -10.58 3.97 -4.62
C TRP A 108 -10.19 3.51 -6.04
N ARG A 109 -11.13 3.50 -6.99
CA ARG A 109 -10.91 3.07 -8.39
C ARG A 109 -9.90 3.97 -9.12
N ARG A 110 -9.83 5.25 -8.75
CA ARG A 110 -8.81 6.18 -9.27
C ARG A 110 -7.40 5.76 -8.88
N TYR A 111 -7.20 5.37 -7.62
CA TYR A 111 -5.90 4.92 -7.13
C TYR A 111 -5.45 3.65 -7.85
N ALA A 112 -6.38 2.69 -8.03
CA ALA A 112 -6.12 1.47 -8.79
C ALA A 112 -5.65 1.77 -10.24
N ASP A 113 -6.37 2.65 -10.94
CA ASP A 113 -6.04 3.06 -12.30
C ASP A 113 -4.67 3.77 -12.40
N VAL A 114 -4.42 4.74 -11.52
CA VAL A 114 -3.13 5.44 -11.48
C VAL A 114 -1.98 4.45 -11.28
N VAL A 115 -2.09 3.52 -10.33
CA VAL A 115 -1.05 2.51 -10.09
C VAL A 115 -0.84 1.62 -11.31
N ALA A 116 -1.90 1.01 -11.85
CA ALA A 116 -1.78 0.09 -12.97
C ALA A 116 -1.23 0.76 -14.23
N ARG A 117 -1.72 1.96 -14.55
CA ARG A 117 -1.24 2.78 -15.66
C ARG A 117 0.22 3.14 -15.49
N ARG A 118 0.60 3.60 -14.28
CA ARG A 118 1.96 4.05 -14.00
C ARG A 118 2.98 2.92 -14.06
N LEU A 119 2.69 1.78 -13.45
CA LEU A 119 3.53 0.59 -13.53
C LEU A 119 3.65 0.06 -14.97
N SER A 120 2.54 -0.01 -15.71
CA SER A 120 2.56 -0.47 -17.10
C SER A 120 3.40 0.43 -18.02
N ARG A 121 3.36 1.75 -17.78
CA ARG A 121 4.17 2.72 -18.52
C ARG A 121 5.65 2.66 -18.16
N ASN A 122 5.98 2.52 -16.87
CA ASN A 122 7.36 2.53 -16.41
C ASN A 122 8.08 1.19 -16.65
N PHE A 123 7.35 0.06 -16.66
CA PHE A 123 7.92 -1.28 -16.78
C PHE A 123 7.26 -2.06 -17.92
N ALA A 124 7.48 -1.59 -19.16
CA ALA A 124 6.89 -2.18 -20.35
C ALA A 124 7.26 -3.67 -20.53
N GLY A 125 6.27 -4.47 -20.96
CA GLY A 125 6.42 -5.89 -21.24
C GLY A 125 5.07 -6.60 -21.28
N ARG A 126 4.99 -7.76 -21.93
CA ARG A 126 3.80 -8.63 -21.81
C ARG A 126 3.85 -9.31 -20.45
N SER A 127 2.89 -8.99 -19.60
CA SER A 127 2.69 -9.68 -18.33
C SER A 127 1.26 -10.21 -18.26
N PRO A 128 1.04 -11.37 -17.61
CA PRO A 128 -0.29 -11.89 -17.41
C PRO A 128 -1.13 -10.88 -16.61
N GLY A 129 -2.43 -10.96 -16.84
CA GLY A 129 -3.45 -10.27 -16.08
C GLY A 129 -3.43 -10.68 -14.61
N VAL A 130 -4.01 -9.84 -13.77
CA VAL A 130 -4.02 -10.04 -12.32
C VAL A 130 -5.40 -9.66 -11.79
N THR A 131 -6.03 -10.55 -11.03
CA THR A 131 -7.17 -10.16 -10.20
C THR A 131 -6.67 -9.88 -8.79
N ILE A 132 -7.11 -8.79 -8.19
CA ILE A 132 -6.79 -8.35 -6.82
C ILE A 132 -8.11 -8.13 -6.08
N ALA A 133 -8.24 -8.67 -4.87
CA ALA A 133 -9.30 -8.34 -3.94
C ALA A 133 -8.69 -7.76 -2.67
N PHE A 134 -9.34 -6.76 -2.07
CA PHE A 134 -8.87 -6.18 -0.81
C PHE A 134 -9.99 -6.05 0.22
N ALA A 135 -9.60 -6.06 1.50
CA ALA A 135 -10.47 -5.74 2.63
C ALA A 135 -9.69 -4.91 3.66
N SER A 136 -10.39 -4.09 4.44
CA SER A 136 -9.75 -3.17 5.39
C SER A 136 -10.50 -3.06 6.72
N ASP A 137 -9.75 -2.87 7.79
CA ASP A 137 -10.23 -2.46 9.12
C ASP A 137 -9.77 -1.03 9.51
N LEU A 138 -9.24 -0.26 8.55
CA LEU A 138 -8.90 1.14 8.79
C LEU A 138 -10.16 2.01 8.87
N PRO A 139 -10.33 2.77 9.96
CA PRO A 139 -11.37 3.79 10.08
C PRO A 139 -11.37 4.73 8.87
N ARG A 140 -12.54 4.88 8.25
CA ARG A 140 -12.74 5.82 7.14
C ARG A 140 -12.46 7.26 7.60
N ALA A 141 -11.92 8.07 6.69
CA ALA A 141 -11.69 9.52 6.89
C ALA A 141 -10.89 9.91 8.16
N SER A 142 -10.06 9.01 8.69
CA SER A 142 -9.36 9.20 9.97
C SER A 142 -7.97 9.85 9.86
N GLY A 143 -7.57 10.29 8.67
CA GLY A 143 -6.21 10.79 8.43
C GLY A 143 -5.12 9.71 8.49
N MET A 144 -5.48 8.41 8.58
CA MET A 144 -4.55 7.27 8.68
C MET A 144 -4.10 6.70 7.33
N SER A 145 -4.10 7.52 6.27
CA SER A 145 -3.56 7.19 4.94
C SER A 145 -4.15 5.98 4.24
N SER A 146 -5.48 5.86 4.27
CA SER A 146 -6.15 4.82 3.49
C SER A 146 -5.89 4.92 1.97
N SER A 147 -5.64 6.12 1.44
CA SER A 147 -5.29 6.34 0.04
C SER A 147 -3.94 5.73 -0.32
N SER A 148 -2.91 6.07 0.45
CA SER A 148 -1.54 5.62 0.21
C SER A 148 -1.42 4.11 0.46
N ALA A 149 -2.18 3.56 1.42
CA ALA A 149 -2.25 2.11 1.64
C ALA A 149 -2.85 1.35 0.43
N LEU A 150 -3.85 1.92 -0.25
CA LEU A 150 -4.37 1.37 -1.51
C LEU A 150 -3.32 1.40 -2.61
N VAL A 151 -2.58 2.51 -2.74
CA VAL A 151 -1.47 2.62 -3.70
C VAL A 151 -0.42 1.54 -3.44
N VAL A 152 0.06 1.44 -2.20
CA VAL A 152 1.09 0.48 -1.78
C VAL A 152 0.65 -0.96 -2.01
N GLY A 153 -0.57 -1.32 -1.62
CA GLY A 153 -1.07 -2.68 -1.72
C GLY A 153 -1.31 -3.14 -3.15
N ILE A 154 -1.96 -2.31 -3.97
CA ILE A 154 -2.19 -2.61 -5.39
C ILE A 154 -0.85 -2.69 -6.13
N ALA A 155 0.07 -1.76 -5.85
CA ALA A 155 1.38 -1.78 -6.48
C ALA A 155 2.16 -3.03 -6.10
N THR A 156 2.23 -3.38 -4.82
CA THR A 156 2.91 -4.60 -4.32
C THR A 156 2.39 -5.85 -5.02
N ALA A 157 1.07 -6.01 -5.11
CA ALA A 157 0.46 -7.14 -5.79
C ALA A 157 0.85 -7.20 -7.27
N LEU A 158 0.83 -6.07 -7.98
CA LEU A 158 1.21 -6.01 -9.40
C LEU A 158 2.71 -6.23 -9.62
N ILE A 159 3.57 -5.65 -8.78
CA ILE A 159 5.03 -5.80 -8.82
C ILE A 159 5.41 -7.27 -8.72
N GLU A 160 4.87 -7.97 -7.72
CA GLU A 160 5.15 -9.39 -7.49
C GLU A 160 4.60 -10.27 -8.61
N ARG A 161 3.32 -10.10 -8.98
CA ARG A 161 2.65 -10.94 -9.98
C ARG A 161 3.22 -10.78 -11.38
N ARG A 162 3.64 -9.55 -11.73
CA ARG A 162 4.26 -9.25 -13.02
C ARG A 162 5.78 -9.35 -12.99
N GLN A 163 6.35 -9.70 -11.83
CA GLN A 163 7.79 -9.85 -11.62
C GLN A 163 8.59 -8.61 -12.04
N LEU A 164 8.03 -7.42 -11.80
CA LEU A 164 8.63 -6.15 -12.25
C LEU A 164 10.03 -5.95 -11.65
N SER A 165 10.24 -6.44 -10.43
CA SER A 165 11.51 -6.43 -9.71
C SER A 165 12.66 -7.16 -10.41
N ARG A 166 12.36 -8.02 -11.39
CA ARG A 166 13.36 -8.76 -12.19
C ARG A 166 13.84 -7.99 -13.41
N THR A 167 13.16 -6.91 -13.79
CA THR A 167 13.53 -6.11 -14.97
C THR A 167 14.77 -5.26 -14.70
N GLU A 168 15.55 -4.99 -15.76
CA GLU A 168 16.72 -4.10 -15.66
C GLU A 168 16.31 -2.67 -15.29
N VAL A 169 15.19 -2.20 -15.85
CA VAL A 169 14.61 -0.88 -15.56
C VAL A 169 14.32 -0.74 -14.07
N TRP A 170 13.73 -1.77 -13.44
CA TRP A 170 13.51 -1.77 -11.99
C TRP A 170 14.82 -1.71 -11.23
N ARG A 171 15.76 -2.63 -11.49
CA ARG A 171 17.01 -2.74 -10.72
C ARG A 171 17.88 -1.49 -10.80
N ARG A 172 17.75 -0.69 -11.85
CA ARG A 172 18.45 0.58 -12.00
C ARG A 172 17.96 1.64 -11.01
N ASP A 173 16.64 1.80 -10.89
CA ASP A 173 16.05 2.93 -10.17
C ASP A 173 15.52 2.52 -8.77
N ILE A 174 15.01 1.30 -8.59
CA ILE A 174 14.44 0.80 -7.32
C ILE A 174 15.39 -0.22 -6.68
N ARG A 175 16.29 0.24 -5.79
CA ARG A 175 17.37 -0.59 -5.24
C ARG A 175 17.07 -1.12 -3.84
N ASP A 176 16.23 -0.42 -3.10
CA ASP A 176 15.81 -0.79 -1.75
C ASP A 176 14.36 -0.35 -1.47
N LEU A 177 13.90 -0.59 -0.25
CA LEU A 177 12.55 -0.20 0.18
C LEU A 177 12.37 1.32 0.32
N CYS A 178 13.44 2.09 0.53
CA CYS A 178 13.36 3.56 0.55
C CYS A 178 13.09 4.08 -0.87
N ASP A 179 13.79 3.56 -1.88
CA ASP A 179 13.53 3.86 -3.28
C ASP A 179 12.10 3.44 -3.67
N LEU A 180 11.64 2.26 -3.23
CA LEU A 180 10.26 1.82 -3.48
C LEU A 180 9.23 2.77 -2.86
N ALA A 181 9.41 3.15 -1.59
CA ALA A 181 8.50 4.08 -0.92
C ALA A 181 8.45 5.45 -1.62
N ALA A 182 9.60 5.97 -2.01
CA ALA A 182 9.69 7.22 -2.77
C ALA A 182 9.03 7.09 -4.15
N TYR A 183 9.26 5.99 -4.86
CA TYR A 183 8.65 5.73 -6.16
C TYR A 183 7.12 5.65 -6.07
N LEU A 184 6.57 4.94 -5.09
CA LEU A 184 5.12 4.84 -4.92
C LEU A 184 4.47 6.19 -4.55
N ALA A 185 5.17 7.03 -3.79
CA ALA A 185 4.75 8.41 -3.60
C ALA A 185 4.74 9.21 -4.90
N CYS A 186 5.74 9.03 -5.77
CA CYS A 186 5.77 9.61 -7.11
C CYS A 186 4.65 9.08 -8.02
N VAL A 187 4.23 7.81 -7.84
CA VAL A 187 3.04 7.27 -8.52
C VAL A 187 1.78 8.00 -8.06
N GLU A 188 1.61 8.22 -6.76
CA GLU A 188 0.44 8.91 -6.21
C GLU A 188 0.41 10.40 -6.58
N ASN A 189 1.54 11.11 -6.45
CA ASN A 189 1.62 12.56 -6.67
C ASN A 189 1.88 12.97 -8.12
N GLY A 190 2.27 12.03 -8.98
CA GLY A 190 2.49 12.22 -10.41
C GLY A 190 3.89 12.67 -10.84
N SER A 191 4.77 13.03 -9.90
CA SER A 191 6.18 13.35 -10.21
C SER A 191 6.95 12.14 -10.77
N GLY A 192 8.08 12.36 -11.44
CA GLY A 192 8.99 11.29 -11.89
C GLY A 192 9.88 10.77 -10.74
N PHE A 193 10.52 9.61 -10.94
CA PHE A 193 11.45 9.04 -9.98
C PHE A 193 12.68 8.46 -10.68
N GLY A 194 13.88 8.98 -10.40
CA GLY A 194 15.09 8.59 -11.11
C GLY A 194 14.90 8.76 -12.63
N HIS A 195 15.05 7.68 -13.38
CA HIS A 195 14.80 7.65 -14.83
C HIS A 195 13.37 7.24 -15.21
N LEU A 196 12.51 6.95 -14.24
CA LEU A 196 11.12 6.57 -14.46
C LEU A 196 10.25 7.83 -14.64
N ALA A 197 9.72 8.00 -15.84
CA ALA A 197 8.93 9.18 -16.20
C ALA A 197 7.67 9.36 -15.33
N GLY A 198 7.37 10.63 -15.06
CA GLY A 198 6.13 11.13 -14.45
C GLY A 198 4.87 10.89 -15.28
N ASP A 199 3.71 11.04 -14.66
CA ASP A 199 2.38 11.01 -15.28
C ASP A 199 1.34 11.60 -14.30
N ALA A 200 0.10 11.86 -14.72
CA ALA A 200 -0.94 12.33 -13.83
C ALA A 200 -1.08 11.44 -12.57
N GLY A 201 -0.97 12.04 -11.39
CA GLY A 201 -1.20 11.36 -10.13
C GLY A 201 -2.69 11.19 -9.83
N VAL A 202 -3.01 10.94 -8.56
CA VAL A 202 -4.39 10.87 -8.06
C VAL A 202 -5.02 12.25 -7.88
N GLY A 203 -4.22 13.31 -7.93
CA GLY A 203 -4.62 14.72 -7.80
C GLY A 203 -4.06 15.44 -6.57
N THR A 204 -3.39 14.71 -5.67
CA THR A 204 -2.74 15.26 -4.47
C THR A 204 -1.23 15.37 -4.68
N HIS A 205 -0.61 16.43 -4.14
CA HIS A 205 0.84 16.66 -4.24
C HIS A 205 1.49 16.49 -2.86
N GLY A 206 1.59 15.23 -2.41
CA GLY A 206 2.21 14.84 -1.12
C GLY A 206 3.64 14.33 -1.27
N GLY A 207 4.31 14.14 -0.12
CA GLY A 207 5.62 13.48 -0.06
C GLY A 207 5.49 11.96 0.13
N SER A 208 6.53 11.33 0.67
CA SER A 208 6.63 9.87 0.81
C SER A 208 6.49 9.35 2.24
N GLU A 209 6.11 10.21 3.20
CA GLU A 209 5.99 9.82 4.61
C GLU A 209 5.12 8.58 4.81
N ASP A 210 3.91 8.60 4.26
CA ASP A 210 2.95 7.51 4.39
C ASP A 210 3.52 6.19 3.88
N HIS A 211 4.09 6.23 2.68
CA HIS A 211 4.67 5.09 1.99
C HIS A 211 5.84 4.49 2.78
N VAL A 212 6.69 5.36 3.34
CA VAL A 212 7.81 4.96 4.19
C VAL A 212 7.31 4.24 5.44
N ALA A 213 6.31 4.80 6.13
CA ALA A 213 5.76 4.18 7.33
C ALA A 213 5.16 2.79 7.06
N MET A 214 4.52 2.62 5.88
CA MET A 214 3.87 1.36 5.51
C MET A 214 4.86 0.26 5.10
N LEU A 215 5.93 0.62 4.39
CA LEU A 215 6.89 -0.34 3.83
C LEU A 215 8.09 -0.63 4.76
N LEU A 216 8.49 0.35 5.57
CA LEU A 216 9.69 0.26 6.41
C LEU A 216 9.38 0.33 7.92
N GLY A 217 8.10 0.33 8.29
CA GLY A 217 7.69 0.35 9.70
C GLY A 217 8.14 -0.92 10.43
N LEU A 218 8.64 -0.74 11.66
CA LEU A 218 9.06 -1.85 12.52
C LEU A 218 8.06 -2.06 13.66
N PRO A 219 7.76 -3.31 14.07
CA PRO A 219 6.89 -3.60 15.19
C PRO A 219 7.36 -2.91 16.47
N SER A 220 6.46 -2.23 17.18
CA SER A 220 6.76 -1.54 18.45
C SER A 220 7.85 -0.45 18.35
N HIS A 221 8.03 0.18 17.18
CA HIS A 221 8.97 1.30 17.01
C HIS A 221 8.30 2.51 16.36
N PHE A 222 8.82 3.68 16.71
CA PHE A 222 8.75 4.86 15.86
C PHE A 222 10.06 5.00 15.10
N SER A 223 9.99 5.30 13.81
CA SER A 223 11.16 5.41 12.95
C SER A 223 11.27 6.83 12.41
N ALA A 224 12.46 7.41 12.56
CA ALA A 224 12.79 8.73 12.08
C ALA A 224 13.38 8.67 10.67
N TYR A 225 12.84 9.46 9.75
CA TYR A 225 13.29 9.55 8.36
C TYR A 225 13.50 11.01 7.94
N ALA A 226 14.44 11.22 7.02
CA ALA A 226 14.52 12.42 6.20
C ALA A 226 13.94 12.13 4.81
N PHE A 227 13.46 13.17 4.11
CA PHE A 227 12.79 13.04 2.81
C PHE A 227 13.46 13.88 1.73
N ALA A 228 13.12 13.59 0.48
CA ALA A 228 13.66 14.23 -0.72
C ALA A 228 15.21 14.35 -0.73
N PRO A 229 15.96 13.23 -0.64
CA PRO A 229 15.53 11.84 -0.76
C PRO A 229 15.20 11.14 0.57
N VAL A 230 14.48 10.01 0.48
CA VAL A 230 14.19 9.16 1.66
C VAL A 230 15.48 8.62 2.24
N ARG A 231 15.69 8.86 3.54
CA ARG A 231 16.85 8.33 4.28
C ARG A 231 16.46 8.00 5.71
N HIS A 232 16.71 6.74 6.11
CA HIS A 232 16.58 6.33 7.50
C HIS A 232 17.54 7.11 8.39
N ILE A 233 17.05 7.55 9.55
CA ILE A 233 17.85 8.24 10.56
C ILE A 233 18.06 7.33 11.75
N ARG A 234 16.98 6.81 12.33
CA ARG A 234 17.01 6.00 13.56
C ARG A 234 15.64 5.39 13.86
N ASP A 235 15.65 4.19 14.45
CA ASP A 235 14.48 3.60 15.11
C ASP A 235 14.49 3.85 16.62
N VAL A 236 13.31 4.09 17.17
CA VAL A 236 13.08 4.32 18.59
C VAL A 236 12.01 3.33 19.06
N ARG A 237 12.43 2.36 19.87
CA ARG A 237 11.50 1.40 20.46
C ARG A 237 10.54 2.12 21.40
N LEU A 238 9.24 1.84 21.24
CA LEU A 238 8.21 2.30 22.17
C LEU A 238 8.43 1.62 23.54
N PRO A 239 8.56 2.38 24.64
CA PRO A 239 8.66 1.78 25.96
C PRO A 239 7.44 0.90 26.28
N SER A 240 7.67 -0.23 26.93
CA SER A 240 6.64 -1.25 27.19
C SER A 240 5.47 -0.78 28.05
N GLU A 241 5.69 0.27 28.84
CA GLU A 241 4.73 0.93 29.71
C GLU A 241 3.92 2.02 28.99
N TRP A 242 4.31 2.39 27.76
CA TRP A 242 3.61 3.39 26.97
C TRP A 242 2.58 2.75 26.05
N ARG A 243 1.48 3.46 25.83
CA ARG A 243 0.45 3.11 24.86
C ARG A 243 0.13 4.33 24.01
N VAL A 244 0.02 4.12 22.71
CA VAL A 244 -0.42 5.17 21.78
C VAL A 244 -1.94 5.04 21.64
N VAL A 245 -2.66 6.09 22.01
CA VAL A 245 -4.12 6.14 21.89
C VAL A 245 -4.46 7.09 20.74
N VAL A 246 -5.15 6.55 19.72
CA VAL A 246 -5.63 7.34 18.59
C VAL A 246 -7.07 7.77 18.88
N ALA A 247 -7.29 9.07 19.06
CA ALA A 247 -8.61 9.64 19.24
C ALA A 247 -9.06 10.34 17.95
N SER A 248 -10.19 9.91 17.39
CA SER A 248 -10.81 10.59 16.24
C SER A 248 -11.54 11.85 16.72
N SER A 249 -11.43 12.95 15.97
CA SER A 249 -12.21 14.17 16.23
C SER A 249 -13.70 13.99 15.91
N GLY A 250 -14.06 12.94 15.18
CA GLY A 250 -15.42 12.75 14.66
C GLY A 250 -15.75 13.64 13.45
N VAL A 251 -14.83 14.51 13.03
CA VAL A 251 -15.02 15.42 11.90
C VAL A 251 -14.57 14.73 10.61
N SER A 252 -15.45 14.68 9.62
CA SER A 252 -15.08 14.22 8.28
C SER A 252 -14.32 15.33 7.56
N ALA A 253 -13.07 15.07 7.19
CA ALA A 253 -12.33 15.95 6.29
C ALA A 253 -12.80 15.71 4.84
N GLU A 254 -13.22 16.76 4.15
CA GLU A 254 -13.42 16.72 2.70
C GLU A 254 -12.04 16.67 2.02
N LYS A 255 -11.86 15.72 1.09
CA LYS A 255 -10.67 15.58 0.26
C LYS A 255 -10.96 16.06 -1.15
#